data_AF-A0A849KP38-F1
#
_entry.id   AF-A0A849KP38-F1
#
_cell.length_a   1.000
_cell.length_b   1.000
_cell.length_c   1.000
_cell.angle_alpha   90.00
_cell.angle_beta   90.00
_cell.angle_gamma   90.00
#
_symmetry.space_group_name_H-M   'P 1'
#
loop_
_entity.id
_entity.type
_entity.pdbx_description
1 polymer ?
#
loop_
_entity_poly.entity_id
_entity_poly.type
_entity_poly.pdbx_seq_one_letter_code
_entity_poly.pdbx_strand_id
1 'polypeptide(L)' 'VPIIKGSALAALEDSSKELGEDAIRNLMDAVDNYIPTPERPVDQPFLMPIEDVFSISGRGTVVTGRVERGIV' A
#
# COMPACT_ATOMS: atom_id res chain seq x y z
N VAL A 1 13.25 7.99 -14.85
CA VAL A 1 12.83 6.57 -14.90
C VAL A 1 14.06 5.69 -14.71
N PRO A 2 14.14 4.92 -13.63
CA PRO A 2 15.27 4.02 -13.38
C PRO A 2 15.23 2.83 -14.35
N ILE A 3 16.41 2.38 -14.80
CA ILE A 3 16.58 1.19 -15.65
C ILE A 3 17.64 0.30 -15.02
N ILE A 4 17.25 -0.92 -14.63
CA ILE A 4 18.12 -1.89 -13.98
C ILE A 4 18.35 -3.04 -14.97
N LYS A 5 19.62 -3.39 -15.17
CA LYS A 5 20.00 -4.51 -16.05
C LYS A 5 20.11 -5.78 -15.22
N GLY A 6 19.49 -6.85 -15.69
CA GLY A 6 19.49 -8.15 -15.02
C GLY A 6 18.74 -9.21 -15.82
N SER A 7 18.57 -10.38 -15.22
CA SER A 7 17.86 -11.52 -15.77
C SER A 7 16.96 -12.14 -14.68
N ALA A 8 15.65 -12.05 -14.89
CA ALA A 8 14.68 -12.70 -14.00
C ALA A 8 14.83 -14.23 -13.99
N LEU A 9 15.24 -14.81 -15.12
CA LEU A 9 15.53 -16.23 -15.23
C LEU A 9 16.74 -16.61 -14.35
N ALA A 10 17.81 -15.82 -14.39
CA ALA A 10 19.01 -16.08 -13.58
C ALA A 10 18.72 -15.96 -12.07
N ALA A 11 17.79 -15.09 -11.68
CA ALA A 11 17.32 -14.98 -10.29
C ALA A 11 16.51 -16.23 -9.87
N LEU A 12 15.64 -16.75 -10.75
CA LEU A 12 14.80 -17.90 -10.45
C LEU A 12 15.59 -19.22 -10.40
N GLU A 13 16.59 -19.37 -11.27
CA GLU A 13 17.42 -20.57 -11.39
C GLU A 13 18.66 -20.56 -10.51
N ASP A 14 18.90 -19.48 -9.76
CA ASP A 14 20.12 -19.24 -8.97
C ASP A 14 21.42 -19.47 -9.76
N SER A 15 21.40 -19.11 -11.05
CA SER A 15 22.50 -19.39 -11.99
C SER A 15 23.51 -18.25 -12.08
N SER A 16 23.14 -17.04 -11.66
CA SER A 16 24.05 -15.89 -11.52
C SER A 16 23.49 -14.91 -10.50
N LYS A 17 24.24 -14.65 -9.43
CA LYS A 17 23.82 -13.75 -8.37
C LYS A 17 23.74 -12.29 -8.81
N GLU A 18 24.76 -11.82 -9.55
CA GLU A 18 24.87 -10.43 -10.01
C GLU A 18 23.74 -10.06 -10.99
N LEU A 19 23.48 -10.93 -11.97
CA LEU A 19 22.40 -10.72 -12.94
C LEU A 19 21.04 -11.10 -12.39
N GLY A 20 20.98 -11.96 -11.39
CA GLY A 20 19.75 -12.48 -10.78
C GLY A 20 19.36 -11.72 -9.52
N GLU A 21 19.64 -12.32 -8.36
CA GLU A 21 19.21 -11.81 -7.05
C GLU A 21 19.54 -10.33 -6.83
N ASP A 22 20.78 -9.93 -7.11
CA ASP A 22 21.25 -8.56 -6.86
C ASP A 22 20.55 -7.56 -7.78
N ALA A 23 20.32 -7.91 -9.05
CA ALA A 23 19.59 -7.07 -9.99
C ALA A 23 18.11 -6.90 -9.59
N ILE A 24 17.47 -7.96 -9.06
CA ILE A 24 16.09 -7.88 -8.56
C ILE A 24 16.02 -7.01 -7.30
N ARG A 25 16.96 -7.15 -6.37
CA ARG A 25 17.04 -6.29 -5.18
C ARG A 25 17.19 -4.81 -5.58
N ASN A 26 18.11 -4.51 -6.50
CA ASN A 26 18.28 -3.16 -7.03
C ASN A 26 17.03 -2.62 -7.73
N LEU A 27 16.26 -3.48 -8.41
CA LEU A 27 14.97 -3.10 -9.01
C LEU A 27 13.95 -2.74 -7.93
N MET A 28 13.85 -3.53 -6.86
CA MET A 28 12.94 -3.24 -5.74
C MET A 28 13.33 -1.96 -5.01
N ASP A 29 14.63 -1.74 -4.78
CA ASP A 29 15.12 -0.47 -4.20
C ASP A 29 14.76 0.72 -5.10
N ALA A 30 14.87 0.57 -6.41
CA ALA A 30 14.47 1.61 -7.34
C ALA A 30 12.95 1.86 -7.35
N VAL A 31 12.13 0.82 -7.18
CA VAL A 31 10.67 0.94 -7.01
C VAL A 31 10.35 1.75 -5.77
N ASP A 32 10.91 1.38 -4.62
CA ASP A 32 10.66 2.04 -3.34
C ASP A 32 11.10 3.51 -3.35
N ASN A 33 12.20 3.84 -4.04
CA ASN A 33 12.72 5.20 -4.12
C ASN A 33 12.05 6.07 -5.19
N TYR A 34 11.63 5.47 -6.32
CA TYR A 34 11.11 6.23 -7.46
C TYR A 34 9.58 6.39 -7.42
N ILE A 35 8.86 5.44 -6.84
CA ILE A 35 7.40 5.47 -6.75
C ILE A 35 7.02 5.98 -5.36
N PRO A 36 6.49 7.22 -5.24
CA PRO A 36 6.08 7.74 -3.95
C PRO A 36 4.93 6.91 -3.38
N THR A 37 4.95 6.70 -2.07
CA THR A 37 3.81 6.09 -1.36
C THR A 37 2.61 7.03 -1.47
N PRO A 38 1.43 6.56 -1.90
CA PRO A 38 0.23 7.39 -1.95
C PRO A 38 -0.11 7.97 -0.58
N GLU A 39 -0.34 9.27 -0.52
CA GLU A 39 -0.74 9.93 0.73
C GLU A 39 -2.12 9.45 1.19
N ARG A 40 -2.24 9.16 2.48
CA ARG A 40 -3.54 8.87 3.08
C ARG A 40 -4.28 10.20 3.30
N PRO A 41 -5.57 10.31 2.94
CA PRO A 41 -6.31 11.57 3.00
C PRO A 41 -6.76 11.93 4.44
N VAL A 42 -5.87 11.87 5.42
CA VAL A 42 -6.19 12.09 6.85
C VAL A 42 -6.43 13.56 7.21
N ASP A 43 -5.88 14.50 6.42
CA ASP A 43 -6.04 15.94 6.62
C ASP A 43 -7.27 16.52 5.89
N GLN A 44 -7.99 15.69 5.14
CA GLN A 44 -9.24 16.10 4.50
C GLN A 44 -10.41 16.09 5.49
N PRO A 45 -11.53 16.79 5.19
CA PRO A 45 -12.73 16.69 6.02
C PRO A 45 -13.19 15.23 6.17
N PHE A 46 -13.52 14.84 7.41
CA PHE A 46 -13.98 13.49 7.74
C PHE A 46 -15.11 13.03 6.82
N LEU A 47 -14.95 11.84 6.27
CA LEU A 47 -15.97 11.16 5.49
C LEU A 47 -15.90 9.65 5.76
N MET A 48 -17.02 9.12 6.23
CA MET A 48 -17.24 7.70 6.45
C MET A 48 -18.63 7.36 5.92
N PRO A 49 -18.74 6.61 4.81
CA PRO A 49 -20.02 6.09 4.34
C PRO A 49 -20.61 5.16 5.40
N ILE A 50 -21.91 5.31 5.67
CA ILE A 50 -22.62 4.45 6.61
C ILE A 50 -23.00 3.15 5.90
N GLU A 51 -22.51 2.03 6.42
CA GLU A 51 -22.82 0.68 5.93
C GLU A 51 -24.02 0.07 6.68
N ASP A 52 -24.10 0.28 7.99
CA ASP A 52 -25.20 -0.24 8.82
C ASP A 52 -25.49 0.67 10.02
N VAL A 53 -26.70 0.56 10.57
CA VAL A 53 -27.21 1.37 11.68
C VAL A 53 -27.81 0.48 12.76
N PHE A 54 -27.26 0.57 13.98
CA PHE A 54 -27.71 -0.18 15.14
C PHE A 54 -28.30 0.74 16.20
N SER A 55 -29.39 0.31 16.83
CA SER A 55 -29.90 0.94 18.06
C SER A 55 -29.61 0.02 19.24
N ILE A 56 -28.66 0.43 20.08
CA ILE A 56 -28.22 -0.37 21.24
C ILE A 56 -28.85 0.22 22.51
N SER A 57 -29.69 -0.58 23.18
CA SER A 57 -30.33 -0.17 24.43
C SER A 57 -29.28 0.26 25.47
N GLY A 58 -29.47 1.45 26.06
CA GLY A 58 -28.54 2.05 27.01
C GLY A 58 -27.25 2.66 26.43
N ARG A 59 -27.00 2.57 25.11
CA ARG A 59 -25.85 3.21 24.44
C ARG A 59 -26.25 4.22 23.35
N GLY A 60 -27.44 4.07 22.78
CA GLY A 60 -27.95 4.93 21.71
C GLY A 60 -27.74 4.34 20.32
N THR A 61 -27.85 5.18 19.29
CA THR A 61 -27.67 4.80 17.89
C THR A 61 -26.19 4.80 17.52
N VAL A 62 -25.73 3.71 16.91
CA VAL A 62 -24.36 3.52 16.44
C VAL A 62 -24.40 3.23 14.94
N VAL A 63 -23.52 3.87 14.19
CA VAL A 63 -23.34 3.62 12.75
C VAL A 63 -22.00 2.94 12.52
N THR A 64 -21.93 2.03 11.55
CA THR A 64 -20.68 1.38 11.13
C THR A 64 -20.32 1.76 9.70
N GLY A 65 -19.03 1.80 9.39
CA GLY A 65 -18.52 2.09 8.06
C GLY A 65 -17.00 2.20 8.03
N ARG A 66 -16.42 2.19 6.82
CA ARG A 66 -15.00 2.49 6.62
C ARG A 66 -14.77 3.99 6.52
N VAL A 67 -13.83 4.52 7.30
CA VAL A 67 -13.36 5.91 7.13
C VAL A 67 -12.61 6.00 5.81
N GLU A 68 -13.16 6.77 4.86
CA GLU A 68 -12.52 7.00 3.56
C GLU A 68 -11.47 8.10 3.65
N ARG A 69 -11.71 9.12 4.47
CA ARG A 69 -10.81 10.25 4.69
C ARG A 69 -11.09 10.98 5.99
N GLY A 70 -10.13 11.80 6.42
CA GLY A 70 -10.18 12.58 7.64
C GLY A 70 -10.02 11.75 8.91
N ILE A 71 -10.23 12.43 10.04
CA ILE A 71 -10.17 11.87 11.40
C ILE A 71 -11.44 12.32 12.15
N VAL A 72 -11.94 11.48 13.07
CA VAL A 72 -13.08 11.76 13.97
C VAL A 72 -12.63 11.88 15.41
#